data_AF-A0A821YJL8-F1
#
_entry.id   AF-A0A821YJL8-F1
#
_cell.length_a   1.000
_cell.length_b   1.000
_cell.length_c   1.000
_cell.angle_alpha   90.00
_cell.angle_beta   90.00
_cell.angle_gamma   90.00
#
_symmetry.space_group_name_H-M   'P 1'
#
loop_
_entity.id
_entity.type
_entity.pdbx_description
1 polymer ?
#
loop_
_entity_poly.entity_id
_entity_poly.type
_entity_poly.pdbx_seq_one_letter_code
_entity_poly.pdbx_strand_id
1 'polypeptide(L)' 'GSGSCLRRFSAMPFLFCDIGNSCHYASRNDYSYWLSTNEPMSASMAPFESRDIPNHLSRCVVCESPTPVFAIHSQS' A
#
# COMPACT_ATOMS: atom_id res chain seq x y z
N GLY A 1 -12.49 -10.52 -2.96
CA GLY A 1 -12.11 -9.13 -3.26
C GLY A 1 -10.62 -8.97 -3.09
N SER A 2 -9.93 -8.39 -4.07
CA SER A 2 -8.47 -8.29 -4.14
C SER A 2 -7.94 -6.89 -3.80
N GLY A 3 -8.62 -6.17 -2.91
CA GLY A 3 -8.38 -4.73 -2.66
C GLY A 3 -7.01 -4.43 -2.07
N SER A 4 -6.41 -5.36 -1.34
CA SER A 4 -5.06 -5.21 -0.79
C SER A 4 -3.94 -5.37 -1.84
N CYS A 5 -4.26 -5.86 -3.05
CA CYS A 5 -3.27 -6.12 -4.09
C CYS A 5 -3.45 -5.21 -5.31
N LEU A 6 -2.84 -4.03 -5.25
CA LEU A 6 -2.84 -3.07 -6.35
C LEU A 6 -1.78 -3.41 -7.40
N ARG A 7 -2.14 -3.29 -8.69
CA ARG A 7 -1.23 -3.60 -9.81
C ARG A 7 -0.07 -2.61 -9.94
N ARG A 8 -0.28 -1.37 -9.50
CA ARG A 8 0.70 -0.29 -9.56
C ARG A 8 0.78 0.40 -8.22
N PHE A 9 2.00 0.67 -7.80
CA PHE A 9 2.27 1.47 -6.61
C PHE A 9 2.14 2.97 -6.92
N SER A 10 1.65 3.72 -5.96
CA SER A 10 1.75 5.18 -5.87
C SER A 10 1.81 5.54 -4.39
N ALA A 11 2.64 6.51 -4.01
CA ALA A 11 2.60 7.06 -2.65
C ALA A 11 1.23 7.72 -2.33
N MET A 12 0.48 8.11 -3.37
CA MET A 12 -0.88 8.62 -3.28
C MET A 12 -1.78 7.92 -4.32
N PRO A 13 -2.36 6.75 -4.01
CA PRO A 13 -3.12 5.96 -4.99
C PRO A 13 -4.59 6.40 -5.15
N PHE A 14 -4.95 7.58 -4.66
CA PHE A 14 -6.31 8.12 -4.69
C PHE A 14 -6.31 9.65 -4.89
N LEU A 15 -7.51 10.18 -5.12
CA LEU A 15 -7.81 11.61 -5.17
C LEU A 15 -9.08 11.88 -4.37
N PHE A 16 -9.31 13.13 -3.98
CA PHE A 16 -10.56 13.54 -3.35
C PHE A 16 -11.23 14.62 -4.21
N CYS A 17 -12.56 14.63 -4.25
CA CYS A 17 -13.35 15.68 -4.90
C CYS A 17 -14.24 16.35 -3.85
N ASP A 18 -14.35 17.68 -3.92
CA ASP A 18 -15.21 18.46 -3.05
C ASP A 18 -16.63 18.61 -3.60
N ILE A 19 -17.50 19.27 -2.82
CA ILE A 19 -18.90 19.54 -3.18
C ILE A 19 -18.99 20.53 -4.36
N GLY A 20 -17.93 21.29 -4.62
CA GLY A 20 -17.81 22.21 -5.75
C GLY A 20 -17.46 21.54 -7.07
N ASN A 21 -17.44 20.20 -7.13
CA ASN A 21 -16.98 19.40 -8.27
C ASN A 21 -15.51 19.66 -8.63
N SER A 22 -14.69 20.15 -7.70
CA SER A 22 -13.24 20.26 -7.85
C SER A 22 -12.56 19.03 -7.29
N CYS A 23 -11.66 18.41 -8.05
CA CYS A 23 -10.90 17.24 -7.63
C CYS A 23 -9.44 17.59 -7.42
N HIS A 24 -8.85 17.04 -6.38
CA HIS A 24 -7.50 17.33 -5.92
C HIS A 24 -6.71 16.04 -5.79
N TYR A 25 -5.55 16.02 -6.44
CA TYR A 25 -4.63 14.88 -6.44
C TYR A 25 -3.34 15.28 -5.73
N ALA A 26 -2.90 14.49 -4.76
CA ALA A 26 -1.64 14.70 -4.00
C ALA A 26 -1.42 16.16 -3.52
N SER A 27 -2.51 16.88 -3.21
CA SER A 27 -2.50 18.32 -2.89
C SER A 27 -2.67 18.61 -1.40
N ARG A 28 -2.83 17.56 -0.59
CA ARG A 28 -2.99 17.61 0.87
C ARG A 28 -2.03 16.63 1.53
N ASN A 29 -1.94 16.71 2.85
CA ASN A 29 -1.12 15.81 3.69
C ASN A 29 -1.83 14.47 3.94
N ASP A 30 -2.33 13.85 2.88
CA ASP A 30 -2.93 12.52 2.95
C ASP A 30 -1.83 11.44 2.92
N TYR A 31 -2.15 10.22 3.34
CA TYR A 31 -1.18 9.14 3.47
C TYR A 31 -1.70 7.83 2.86
N SER A 32 -0.77 6.98 2.44
CA SER A 32 -1.05 5.58 2.10
C SER A 32 -0.07 4.66 2.83
N TYR A 33 -0.56 3.49 3.23
CA TYR A 33 0.23 2.47 3.93
C TYR A 33 0.30 1.19 3.12
N TRP A 34 1.48 0.58 3.13
CA TRP A 34 1.79 -0.60 2.34
C TRP A 34 2.51 -1.61 3.23
N LEU A 35 2.26 -2.91 3.02
CA LEU A 35 3.05 -3.96 3.67
C LEU A 35 4.52 -3.82 3.23
N SER A 36 5.44 -3.92 4.18
CA SER A 36 6.87 -3.75 3.91
C SER A 36 7.59 -5.06 3.60
N THR A 37 8.82 -4.94 3.11
CA THR A 37 9.79 -6.06 3.08
C THR A 37 10.62 -6.09 4.36
N ASN A 38 11.61 -6.97 4.40
CA ASN A 38 12.62 -7.02 5.46
C ASN A 38 13.82 -6.09 5.19
N GLU A 39 13.77 -5.25 4.14
CA GLU A 39 14.85 -4.30 3.84
C GLU A 39 14.99 -3.28 5.00
N PRO A 40 16.19 -3.13 5.60
CA PRO A 40 16.37 -2.32 6.80
C PRO A 40 16.19 -0.82 6.54
N MET A 41 15.87 -0.06 7.59
CA MET A 41 15.88 1.40 7.50
C MET A 41 17.29 1.94 7.23
N SER A 42 17.37 3.06 6.52
CA SER A 42 18.63 3.76 6.29
C SER A 42 19.23 4.23 7.62
N ALA A 43 20.56 4.28 7.70
CA ALA A 43 21.26 4.72 8.91
C ALA A 43 20.91 6.16 9.31
N SER A 44 20.53 7.01 8.34
CA SER A 44 20.10 8.39 8.60
C SER A 44 18.66 8.48 9.11
N MET A 45 17.87 7.41 9.03
CA MET A 45 16.42 7.39 9.31
C MET A 45 15.63 8.47 8.54
N ALA A 46 16.21 8.98 7.45
CA ALA A 46 15.55 9.94 6.58
C ALA A 46 14.48 9.24 5.71
N PRO A 47 13.49 9.99 5.19
CA PRO A 47 12.55 9.46 4.21
C PRO A 47 13.28 8.85 3.01
N PHE A 48 12.74 7.75 2.49
CA PHE A 48 13.32 7.08 1.33
C PHE A 48 13.17 7.91 0.05
N GLU A 49 14.23 7.93 -0.76
CA GLU A 49 14.16 8.46 -2.11
C GLU A 49 13.25 7.59 -2.99
N SER A 50 12.58 8.20 -3.98
CA SER A 50 11.56 7.49 -4.78
C SER A 50 12.07 6.22 -5.48
N ARG A 51 13.37 6.18 -5.81
CA ARG A 51 14.03 5.02 -6.44
C ARG A 51 14.21 3.83 -5.49
N ASP A 52 14.28 4.09 -4.18
CA ASP A 52 14.59 3.10 -3.15
C ASP A 52 13.30 2.53 -2.53
N ILE A 53 12.19 3.27 -2.61
CA ILE A 53 10.86 2.84 -2.16
C ILE A 53 10.48 1.42 -2.62
N PRO A 54 10.67 1.01 -3.90
CA PRO A 54 10.29 -0.33 -4.36
C PRO A 54 10.91 -1.48 -3.58
N ASN A 55 12.12 -1.32 -3.02
CA ASN A 55 12.80 -2.36 -2.24
C ASN A 55 12.13 -2.59 -0.88
N HIS A 56 11.43 -1.58 -0.37
CA HIS A 56 10.74 -1.63 0.92
C HIS A 56 9.27 -2.05 0.81
N LEU A 57 8.73 -2.25 -0.41
CA LEU A 57 7.33 -2.59 -0.63
C LEU A 57 7.12 -4.09 -0.88
N SER A 58 6.23 -4.69 -0.09
CA SER A 58 5.82 -6.08 -0.28
C SER A 58 5.10 -6.29 -1.62
N ARG A 59 5.15 -7.53 -2.11
CA ARG A 59 4.47 -7.98 -3.33
C ARG A 59 3.38 -8.96 -2.95
N CYS A 60 2.32 -8.98 -3.76
CA CYS A 60 1.15 -9.80 -3.54
C CYS A 60 0.75 -10.53 -4.82
N VAL A 61 0.05 -11.65 -4.66
CA VAL A 61 -0.55 -12.42 -5.75
C VAL A 61 -2.01 -12.66 -5.38
N VAL A 62 -2.89 -12.52 -6.36
CA VAL A 62 -4.32 -12.81 -6.21
C VAL A 62 -4.57 -14.14 -6.90
N CYS A 63 -5.11 -15.10 -6.17
CA CYS A 63 -5.44 -16.43 -6.67
C CYS A 63 -6.95 -16.67 -6.60
N GLU A 64 -7.45 -17.51 -7.51
CA GLU A 64 -8.83 -18.01 -7.48
C GLU A 64 -8.85 -19.38 -6.79
N SER A 65 -9.88 -19.61 -5.96
CA SER A 65 -10.08 -20.88 -5.25
C SER A 65 -11.53 -21.35 -5.45
N PRO A 66 -11.76 -22.64 -5.71
CA PRO A 66 -13.12 -23.19 -5.85
C PRO A 66 -13.88 -23.23 -4.52
N THR A 67 -13.18 -23.13 -3.39
CA THR A 67 -13.76 -23.18 -2.04
C THR A 67 -13.31 -21.99 -1.19
N PRO A 68 -14.08 -21.62 -0.14
CA PRO A 68 -13.67 -20.58 0.81
C PRO A 68 -12.39 -20.95 1.57
N VAL A 69 -11.55 -19.95 1.83
CA VAL A 69 -10.29 -20.08 2.58
C VAL A 69 -10.41 -19.30 3.90
N PHE A 70 -9.95 -19.91 5.00
CA PHE A 70 -10.04 -19.33 6.34
C PHE A 70 -8.69 -19.37 7.06
N ALA A 71 -8.47 -18.41 7.97
CA ALA A 71 -7.35 -18.42 8.91
C ALA A 71 -7.85 -18.78 10.32
N ILE A 72 -7.10 -19.58 11.07
CA ILE A 72 -7.43 -20.02 12.44
C ILE A 72 -6.24 -19.69 13.34
N HIS A 73 -6.51 -19.15 14.53
CA HIS A 73 -5.50 -18.75 15.51
C HIS A 73 -5.73 -19.48 16.84
N SER A 74 -4.68 -20.04 17.46
CA SER A 74 -4.78 -20.85 18.69
C SER A 74 -5.08 -20.04 19.95
N GLN A 75 -4.78 -18.73 19.95
CA GLN A 75 -4.91 -17.83 21.12
C GLN A 75 -4.17 -18.30 22.39
N SER A 76 -3.23 -19.24 22.23
CA SER A 76 -2.37 -19.78 23.28
C SER A 76 -1.15 -18.92 23.52
#